data_AF-A0A7C0ZH25-F1
#
_entry.id   AF-A0A7C0ZH25-F1
#
_cell.length_a   1.000
_cell.length_b   1.000
_cell.length_c   1.000
_cell.angle_alpha   90.00
_cell.angle_beta   90.00
_cell.angle_gamma   90.00
#
_symmetry.space_group_name_H-M   'P 1'
#
loop_
_entity.id
_entity.type
_entity.pdbx_description
1 polymer ?
#
loop_
_entity_poly.entity_id
_entity_poly.type
_entity_poly.pdbx_seq_one_letter_code
_entity_poly.pdbx_strand_id
1 'polypeptide(L)' 'MDKKHSISDARLTSGHRRRLRQKFLQGGLAGFLDYEIIELLLSWATPRKDCRRPAKEALRRFKSLRG' A
#
# COMPACT_ATOMS: atom_id res chain seq x y z
N MET A 1 10.09 -27.47 7.57
CA MET A 1 9.67 -26.30 8.35
C MET A 1 10.25 -25.05 7.70
N ASP A 2 9.34 -24.34 7.05
CA ASP A 2 9.52 -23.56 5.84
C ASP A 2 10.21 -22.21 6.06
N LYS A 3 11.49 -22.13 5.69
CA LYS A 3 12.26 -20.88 5.59
C LYS A 3 12.10 -20.23 4.21
N LYS A 4 10.87 -19.93 3.80
CA LYS A 4 10.61 -19.12 2.60
C LYS A 4 9.56 -18.08 2.97
N HIS A 5 9.97 -16.83 3.24
CA HIS A 5 9.16 -15.62 2.98
C HIS A 5 9.85 -14.29 3.38
N SER A 6 11.03 -14.24 4.00
CA SER A 6 11.53 -12.97 4.60
C SER A 6 12.63 -12.20 3.84
N ILE A 7 12.81 -12.40 2.53
CA ILE A 7 13.85 -11.65 1.76
C ILE A 7 13.23 -10.76 0.66
N SER A 8 11.96 -10.95 0.31
CA SER A 8 11.27 -10.22 -0.77
C SER A 8 10.81 -8.81 -0.39
N ASP A 9 10.36 -8.61 0.85
CA ASP A 9 9.66 -7.39 1.24
C ASP A 9 10.59 -6.20 1.48
N ALA A 10 11.80 -6.41 1.99
CA ALA A 10 12.75 -5.33 2.29
C ALA A 10 13.18 -4.55 1.03
N ARG A 11 13.31 -5.21 -0.12
CA ARG A 11 13.62 -4.58 -1.42
C ARG A 11 12.42 -3.85 -2.06
N LEU A 12 11.18 -4.15 -1.64
CA LEU A 12 9.98 -3.51 -2.18
C LEU A 12 9.70 -2.14 -1.55
N THR A 13 10.10 -1.94 -0.29
CA THR A 13 9.85 -0.70 0.47
C THR A 13 10.56 0.52 -0.13
N SER A 14 11.82 0.35 -0.56
CA SER A 14 12.70 1.35 -1.17
C SER A 14 12.33 1.58 -2.63
N GLY A 15 11.16 2.19 -2.84
CA GLY A 15 10.65 2.52 -4.17
C GLY A 15 9.13 2.48 -4.24
N HIS A 16 8.45 1.91 -3.24
CA HIS A 16 7.00 1.80 -3.21
C HIS A 16 6.30 3.15 -3.29
N ARG A 17 6.73 4.10 -2.44
CA ARG A 17 6.22 5.48 -2.47
C ARG A 17 6.44 6.16 -3.82
N ARG A 18 7.58 5.89 -4.48
CA ARG A 18 7.88 6.43 -5.81
C ARG A 18 6.93 5.85 -6.87
N ARG A 19 6.68 4.53 -6.82
CA ARG A 19 5.75 3.84 -7.73
C ARG A 19 4.31 4.32 -7.55
N LEU A 20 3.82 4.44 -6.31
CA LEU A 20 2.49 5.00 -6.03
C LEU A 20 2.39 6.43 -6.57
N ARG A 21 3.40 7.27 -6.33
CA ARG A 21 3.40 8.64 -6.88
C ARG A 21 3.36 8.66 -8.40
N GLN A 22 4.14 7.82 -9.08
CA GLN A 22 4.12 7.74 -10.54
C GLN A 22 2.77 7.26 -11.07
N LYS A 23 2.17 6.25 -10.42
CA LYS A 23 0.84 5.74 -10.76
C LYS A 23 -0.23 6.84 -10.63
N PHE A 24 -0.15 7.65 -9.58
CA PHE A 24 -1.04 8.79 -9.38
C PHE A 24 -0.88 9.85 -10.47
N LEU A 25 0.37 10.17 -10.83
CA LEU A 25 0.65 11.14 -11.89
C LEU A 25 0.22 10.64 -13.29
N GLN A 26 0.20 9.33 -13.54
CA GLN A 26 -0.18 8.75 -14.83
C GLN A 26 -1.69 8.54 -15.00
N GLY A 27 -2.38 8.08 -13.96
CA GLY A 27 -3.77 7.61 -14.07
C GLY A 27 -4.72 8.12 -12.97
N GLY A 28 -4.27 9.06 -12.14
CA GLY A 28 -5.04 9.54 -11.00
C GLY A 28 -5.44 8.42 -10.05
N LEU A 29 -6.55 8.61 -9.32
CA LEU A 29 -7.08 7.59 -8.41
C LEU A 29 -7.75 6.42 -9.14
N ALA A 30 -8.17 6.59 -10.40
CA ALA A 30 -8.81 5.53 -11.17
C ALA A 30 -7.86 4.34 -11.47
N GLY A 31 -6.55 4.59 -11.48
CA GLY A 31 -5.54 3.53 -11.64
C GLY A 31 -5.20 2.78 -10.35
N PHE A 32 -5.79 3.14 -9.21
CA PHE A 32 -5.46 2.54 -7.92
C PHE A 32 -6.47 1.47 -7.52
N LEU A 33 -5.96 0.45 -6.84
CA LEU A 33 -6.78 -0.46 -6.05
C LEU A 33 -7.13 0.22 -4.72
N ASP A 34 -8.29 -0.08 -4.16
CA ASP A 34 -8.76 0.53 -2.91
C ASP A 34 -7.73 0.47 -1.77
N TYR A 35 -7.03 -0.66 -1.63
CA TYR A 35 -5.99 -0.79 -0.62
C TYR A 35 -4.74 0.05 -0.91
N GLU A 36 -4.41 0.34 -2.18
CA GLU A 36 -3.29 1.23 -2.53
C GLU A 36 -3.62 2.68 -2.17
N ILE A 37 -4.90 3.07 -2.28
CA ILE A 37 -5.38 4.39 -1.84
C ILE A 37 -5.26 4.51 -0.32
N ILE A 38 -5.74 3.50 0.42
CA ILE A 38 -5.61 3.48 1.89
C ILE A 38 -4.13 3.49 2.29
N GLU A 39 -3.28 2.72 1.60
CA GLU A 39 -1.84 2.69 1.85
C GLU A 39 -1.17 4.05 1.60
N LEU A 40 -1.57 4.77 0.54
CA LEU A 40 -1.10 6.12 0.24
C LEU A 40 -1.48 7.10 1.35
N LEU A 41 -2.73 7.05 1.83
CA LEU A 41 -3.23 7.92 2.92
C LEU A 41 -2.49 7.64 4.24
N LEU A 42 -2.33 6.36 4.59
CA LEU A 42 -1.62 5.96 5.81
C LEU A 42 -0.13 6.32 5.77
N SER A 43 0.48 6.32 4.57
CA SER A 43 1.87 6.73 4.38
C SER A 43 2.12 8.22 4.68
N TRP A 44 1.08 9.07 4.62
CA TRP A 44 1.16 10.47 5.04
C TRP A 44 1.01 10.64 6.55
N ALA A 45 0.12 9.88 7.17
CA ALA A 45 -0.09 9.91 8.62
C ALA A 45 1.03 9.20 9.41
N THR A 46 1.76 8.26 8.77
CA THR A 46 2.73 7.39 9.46
C THR A 46 4.09 7.41 8.77
N PRO A 47 4.96 8.39 9.07
CA PRO A 47 6.27 8.48 8.44
C PRO A 47 7.10 7.21 8.69
N ARG A 48 7.58 6.58 7.60
CA ARG A 48 8.55 5.46 7.60
C ARG A 48 8.04 4.08 8.06
N LYS A 49 6.73 3.82 8.09
CA LYS A 49 6.19 2.46 8.31
C LYS A 49 5.56 1.89 7.03
N ASP A 50 5.69 0.57 6.84
CA ASP A 50 4.97 -0.17 5.80
C ASP A 50 3.48 -0.19 6.14
N CYS A 51 2.68 0.48 5.30
CA CYS A 51 1.24 0.63 5.50
C CYS A 51 0.42 -0.36 4.66
N ARG A 52 1.05 -1.29 3.93
CA ARG A 52 0.36 -2.26 3.07
C ARG A 52 -0.53 -3.21 3.86
N ARG A 53 -0.01 -3.72 4.98
CA ARG A 53 -0.75 -4.61 5.89
C ARG A 53 -1.98 -3.92 6.49
N PRO A 54 -1.85 -2.75 7.16
CA PRO A 54 -3.02 -2.07 7.71
C PRO A 54 -4.01 -1.61 6.64
N ALA A 55 -3.55 -1.27 5.43
CA ALA A 55 -4.45 -0.93 4.33
C ALA A 55 -5.33 -2.10 3.87
N LYS A 56 -4.72 -3.29 3.71
CA LYS A 56 -5.49 -4.50 3.40
C LYS A 56 -6.45 -4.88 4.52
N GLU A 57 -6.03 -4.75 5.78
CA GLU A 57 -6.89 -5.02 6.93
C GLU A 57 -8.11 -4.09 6.97
N ALA A 58 -7.88 -2.80 6.77
CA ALA A 58 -8.95 -1.81 6.67
C ALA A 58 -9.92 -2.19 5.54
N LEU A 59 -9.42 -2.54 4.36
CA LEU A 59 -10.28 -2.94 3.25
C LEU A 59 -11.09 -4.21 3.54
N ARG A 60 -10.53 -5.22 4.23
CA ARG A 60 -11.30 -6.39 4.65
C ARG A 60 -12.42 -6.03 5.62
N ARG A 61 -12.15 -5.11 6.55
CA ARG A 61 -13.11 -4.71 7.58
C ARG A 61 -14.23 -3.84 7.00
N PHE A 62 -13.87 -2.88 6.16
CA PHE A 62 -14.78 -1.89 5.61
C PHE A 62 -15.32 -2.25 4.22
N LYS A 63 -14.83 -3.35 3.61
CA LYS A 63 -15.22 -3.93 2.31
C LYS A 63 -14.89 -3.07 1.08
N SER A 64 -15.06 -1.75 1.18
CA SER A 64 -14.74 -0.78 0.14
C SER A 64 -14.31 0.55 0.75
N LEU A 65 -13.81 1.47 -0.07
CA LEU A 65 -13.59 2.85 0.35
C LEU A 65 -14.88 3.59 0.74
N ARG A 66 -16.06 3.12 0.30
CA ARG A 66 -17.36 3.72 0.60
C ARG A 66 -18.05 3.09 1.83
N GLY A 67 -17.53 1.99 2.35
CA GLY A 67 -18.21 1.12 3.33
C GLY A 67 -19.04 0.08 2.62
#